data_AF-A0A921ZTE5-F1
#
_entry.id   AF-A0A921ZTE5-F1
#
_cell.length_a   1.000
_cell.length_b   1.000
_cell.length_c   1.000
_cell.angle_alpha   90.00
_cell.angle_beta   90.00
_cell.angle_gamma   90.00
#
_symmetry.space_group_name_H-M   'P 1'
#
loop_
_entity.id
_entity.type
_entity.pdbx_description
1 polymer ?
#
loop_
_entity_poly.entity_id
_entity_poly.type
_entity_poly.pdbx_seq_one_letter_code
_entity_poly.pdbx_strand_id
1 'polypeptide(L)'
;MSDGGSSATSSGQHLTRDEKRAKALGIPLEVQDIINLPMDEFNERLSKHDLSEAQLSLIRDIRRRGKNKVAAQNCRKRKLDQITSLADEVRTVRDRKQRTLRERAALLADRQRLKERFATLYRHVFQVRPALQAPKHDKLYSYNDFLFALACF
;
A
#
# COMPACT_ATOMS: atom_id res chain seq x y z
N MET A 1 18.39 0.51 40.82
CA MET A 1 17.22 1.28 41.25
C MET A 1 16.10 0.95 40.26
N SER A 2 15.40 -0.17 40.48
CA SER A 2 14.01 -0.25 41.03
C SER A 2 13.00 -0.06 39.88
N ASP A 3 12.05 -0.93 39.52
CA ASP A 3 11.42 -2.17 40.03
C ASP A 3 10.94 -2.96 38.78
N GLY A 4 10.72 -4.28 38.72
CA GLY A 4 10.14 -5.20 39.72
C GLY A 4 8.61 -5.21 39.62
N GLY A 5 7.99 -6.19 38.92
CA GLY A 5 6.52 -6.28 38.90
C GLY A 5 5.90 -7.40 38.05
N SER A 6 5.90 -8.61 38.59
CA SER A 6 5.18 -9.80 38.11
C SER A 6 3.66 -9.72 38.30
N SER A 7 2.92 -10.37 37.40
CA SER A 7 1.68 -11.16 37.61
C SER A 7 0.56 -10.65 38.54
N ALA A 8 -0.60 -10.34 37.94
CA ALA A 8 -1.93 -10.55 38.54
C ALA A 8 -2.94 -10.72 37.36
N THR A 9 -3.32 -11.95 36.99
CA THR A 9 -4.50 -12.70 37.46
C THR A 9 -5.83 -11.94 37.46
N SER A 10 -6.83 -12.59 36.85
CA SER A 10 -8.28 -12.32 36.98
C SER A 10 -8.90 -11.19 36.16
N SER A 11 -8.76 -11.23 34.83
CA SER A 11 -9.87 -10.71 34.00
C SER A 11 -11.04 -11.68 34.15
N GLY A 12 -11.95 -11.42 35.09
CA GLY A 12 -13.26 -12.05 35.15
C GLY A 12 -13.90 -11.93 33.76
N GLN A 13 -13.81 -13.00 32.98
CA GLN A 13 -14.30 -13.02 31.62
C GLN A 13 -15.81 -12.88 31.72
N HIS A 14 -16.31 -11.69 31.38
CA HIS A 14 -17.74 -11.49 31.24
C HIS A 14 -18.21 -12.46 30.14
N LEU A 15 -18.83 -13.56 30.56
CA LEU A 15 -19.26 -14.63 29.65
C LEU A 15 -20.06 -14.02 28.50
N THR A 16 -19.70 -14.38 27.29
CA THR A 16 -20.44 -13.93 26.11
C THR A 16 -21.88 -14.43 26.19
N ARG A 17 -22.82 -13.74 25.51
CA ARG A 17 -24.24 -14.15 25.52
C ARG A 17 -24.41 -15.63 25.14
N ASP A 18 -23.62 -16.08 24.18
CA ASP A 18 -23.65 -17.46 23.70
C ASP A 18 -23.04 -18.43 24.73
N GLU A 19 -22.00 -18.05 25.47
CA GLU A 19 -21.46 -18.86 26.59
C GLU A 19 -22.45 -19.02 27.75
N LYS A 20 -23.14 -17.93 28.12
CA LYS A 20 -24.20 -17.99 29.16
C LYS A 20 -25.32 -18.94 28.74
N ARG A 21 -25.76 -18.87 27.48
CA ARG A 21 -26.82 -19.74 26.94
C ARG A 21 -26.37 -21.19 26.81
N ALA A 22 -25.15 -21.43 26.36
CA ALA A 22 -24.58 -22.77 26.25
C ALA A 22 -24.48 -23.45 27.63
N LYS A 23 -24.04 -22.71 28.65
CA LYS A 23 -23.99 -23.20 30.03
C LYS A 23 -25.39 -23.49 30.60
N ALA A 24 -26.36 -22.62 30.34
CA ALA A 24 -27.74 -22.80 30.82
C ALA A 24 -28.43 -24.05 30.24
N LEU A 25 -28.11 -24.42 29.00
CA LEU A 25 -28.60 -25.65 28.36
C LEU A 25 -27.66 -26.85 28.53
N GLY A 26 -26.64 -26.74 29.39
CA GLY A 26 -25.72 -27.85 29.69
C GLY A 26 -24.98 -28.38 28.45
N ILE A 27 -24.62 -27.51 27.51
CA ILE A 27 -23.89 -27.93 26.30
C ILE A 27 -22.46 -28.36 26.70
N PRO A 28 -22.04 -29.61 26.42
CA PRO A 28 -20.73 -30.14 26.81
C PRO A 28 -19.57 -29.72 25.89
N LEU A 29 -19.74 -28.64 25.11
CA LEU A 29 -18.73 -28.07 24.22
C LEU A 29 -18.55 -26.59 24.52
N GLU A 30 -17.31 -26.10 24.46
CA GLU A 30 -17.04 -24.67 24.57
C GLU A 30 -17.50 -23.91 23.32
N VAL A 31 -17.94 -22.66 23.51
CA VAL A 31 -18.39 -21.81 22.40
C VAL A 31 -17.27 -21.56 21.38
N GLN A 32 -16.01 -21.48 21.81
CA GLN A 32 -14.89 -21.33 20.89
C GLN A 32 -14.70 -22.57 20.01
N ASP A 33 -14.79 -23.77 20.59
CA ASP A 33 -14.72 -25.03 19.85
C ASP A 33 -15.86 -25.15 18.84
N ILE A 34 -17.08 -24.77 19.25
CA ILE A 34 -18.25 -24.75 18.36
C ILE A 34 -18.01 -23.87 17.12
N ILE A 35 -17.28 -22.75 17.26
CA ILE A 35 -17.05 -21.80 16.17
C ILE A 35 -15.85 -22.19 15.30
N ASN A 36 -14.76 -22.63 15.92
CA ASN A 36 -13.46 -22.72 15.27
C ASN A 36 -13.13 -24.12 14.72
N LEU A 37 -13.73 -25.19 15.26
CA LEU A 37 -13.42 -26.55 14.83
C LEU A 37 -13.85 -26.82 13.37
N PRO A 38 -13.04 -27.59 12.62
CA PRO A 38 -13.43 -28.10 11.30
C PRO A 38 -14.64 -29.05 11.41
N MET A 39 -15.35 -29.27 10.30
CA MET A 39 -16.60 -30.06 10.32
C MET A 39 -16.42 -31.47 10.87
N ASP A 40 -15.34 -32.15 10.50
CA ASP A 40 -15.13 -33.54 10.88
C ASP A 40 -14.93 -33.69 12.39
N GLU A 41 -14.02 -32.90 12.97
CA GLU A 41 -13.77 -32.88 14.41
C GLU A 41 -15.00 -32.38 15.20
N PHE A 42 -15.69 -31.38 14.67
CA PHE A 42 -16.92 -30.86 15.27
C PHE A 42 -18.03 -31.92 15.33
N ASN A 43 -18.23 -32.67 14.24
CA ASN A 43 -19.21 -33.75 14.18
C ASN A 43 -18.82 -34.91 15.09
N GLU A 44 -17.54 -35.28 15.14
CA GLU A 44 -17.03 -36.32 16.04
C GLU A 44 -17.28 -35.97 17.51
N ARG A 45 -17.03 -34.71 17.90
CA ARG A 45 -17.33 -34.20 19.25
C ARG A 45 -18.84 -34.23 19.55
N LEU A 46 -19.67 -33.85 18.58
CA LEU A 46 -21.13 -33.89 18.74
C LEU A 46 -21.66 -35.32 18.90
N SER A 47 -21.12 -36.30 18.16
CA SER A 47 -21.59 -37.70 18.23
C SER A 47 -21.28 -38.40 19.55
N LYS A 48 -20.39 -37.85 20.38
CA LYS A 48 -20.04 -38.40 21.71
C LYS A 48 -21.07 -38.07 22.79
N HIS A 49 -22.05 -37.23 22.49
CA HIS A 49 -23.04 -36.74 23.46
C HIS A 49 -24.47 -36.91 22.95
N ASP A 50 -25.34 -37.43 23.81
CA ASP A 50 -26.79 -37.46 23.53
C ASP A 50 -27.39 -36.07 23.78
N LEU A 51 -27.53 -35.30 22.71
CA LEU A 51 -28.03 -33.92 22.76
C LEU A 51 -29.48 -33.83 22.28
N SER A 52 -30.29 -33.05 23.01
CA SER A 52 -31.64 -32.68 22.61
C SER A 52 -31.66 -31.81 21.33
N GLU A 53 -32.78 -31.81 20.62
CA GLU A 53 -32.98 -30.96 19.45
C GLU A 53 -32.78 -29.47 19.76
N ALA A 54 -33.23 -29.01 20.93
CA ALA A 54 -33.05 -27.63 21.37
C ALA A 54 -31.57 -27.26 21.54
N GLN A 55 -30.75 -28.16 22.10
CA GLN A 55 -29.30 -27.97 22.20
C GLN A 55 -28.65 -27.96 20.82
N LEU A 56 -28.97 -28.93 19.95
CA LEU A 56 -28.44 -29.00 18.59
C LEU A 56 -28.80 -27.76 17.76
N SER A 57 -30.00 -27.22 17.94
CA SER A 57 -30.43 -25.95 17.32
C SER A 57 -29.58 -24.77 17.81
N LEU A 58 -29.37 -24.65 19.13
CA LEU A 58 -28.53 -23.59 19.69
C LEU A 58 -27.08 -23.71 19.21
N ILE A 59 -26.49 -24.90 19.19
CA ILE A 59 -25.10 -25.11 18.74
C ILE A 59 -24.92 -24.64 17.29
N ARG A 60 -25.84 -25.04 16.39
CA ARG A 60 -25.82 -24.60 14.99
C ARG A 60 -25.92 -23.08 14.87
N ASP A 61 -26.80 -22.46 15.66
CA ASP A 61 -26.98 -21.01 15.63
C ASP A 61 -25.76 -20.25 16.17
N ILE A 62 -25.15 -20.72 17.26
CA ILE A 62 -23.88 -20.20 17.78
C ILE A 62 -22.79 -20.28 16.70
N ARG A 63 -22.61 -21.46 16.08
CA ARG A 63 -21.60 -21.66 15.04
C ARG A 63 -21.83 -20.73 13.85
N ARG A 64 -23.06 -20.64 13.36
CA ARG A 64 -23.46 -19.76 12.24
C ARG A 64 -23.14 -18.29 12.56
N ARG A 65 -23.52 -17.80 13.75
CA ARG A 65 -23.23 -16.43 14.17
C ARG A 65 -21.73 -16.17 14.33
N GLY A 66 -21.00 -17.10 14.94
CA GLY A 66 -19.55 -17.01 15.10
C GLY A 66 -18.82 -16.93 13.77
N LYS A 67 -19.15 -17.82 12.82
CA LYS A 67 -18.58 -17.80 11.47
C LYS A 67 -18.93 -16.51 10.72
N ASN A 68 -20.16 -16.00 10.83
CA ASN A 68 -20.53 -14.71 10.23
C ASN A 68 -19.73 -13.55 10.83
N LYS A 69 -19.54 -13.51 12.15
CA LYS A 69 -18.71 -12.51 12.82
C LYS A 69 -17.27 -12.52 12.28
N VAL A 70 -16.65 -13.70 12.15
CA VAL A 70 -15.31 -13.85 11.58
C VAL A 70 -15.27 -13.44 10.11
N ALA A 71 -16.26 -13.84 9.32
CA ALA A 71 -16.36 -13.47 7.91
C ALA A 71 -16.47 -11.95 7.73
N ALA A 72 -17.30 -11.27 8.54
CA ALA A 72 -17.44 -9.82 8.53
C ALA A 72 -16.14 -9.12 8.94
N GLN A 73 -15.45 -9.62 9.97
CA GLN A 73 -14.13 -9.12 10.37
C GLN A 73 -13.10 -9.28 9.24
N ASN A 74 -13.02 -10.45 8.63
CA ASN A 74 -12.11 -10.71 7.51
C ASN A 74 -12.44 -9.87 6.28
N CYS A 75 -13.72 -9.63 6.00
CA CYS A 75 -14.14 -8.74 4.91
C CYS A 75 -13.68 -7.29 5.17
N ARG A 76 -13.92 -6.77 6.38
CA ARG A 76 -13.44 -5.43 6.80
C ARG A 76 -11.92 -5.34 6.74
N LYS A 77 -11.22 -6.35 7.25
CA LYS A 77 -9.76 -6.42 7.22
C LYS A 77 -9.24 -6.35 5.77
N ARG A 78 -9.72 -7.22 4.88
CA ARG A 78 -9.33 -7.19 3.46
C ARG A 78 -9.61 -5.84 2.81
N LYS A 79 -10.73 -5.20 3.14
CA LYS A 79 -11.07 -3.89 2.58
C LYS A 79 -10.10 -2.80 3.07
N LEU A 80 -9.72 -2.82 4.35
CA LEU A 80 -8.72 -1.91 4.89
C LEU A 80 -7.34 -2.17 4.30
N ASP A 81 -6.93 -3.43 4.19
CA ASP A 81 -5.65 -3.82 3.57
C ASP A 81 -5.56 -3.31 2.11
N GLN A 82 -6.65 -3.42 1.34
CA GLN A 82 -6.75 -2.84 0.00
C GLN A 82 -6.61 -1.32 -0.02
N ILE A 83 -7.27 -0.62 0.90
CA ILE A 83 -7.19 0.85 0.99
C ILE A 83 -5.76 1.27 1.29
N THR A 84 -5.10 0.62 2.25
CA THR A 84 -3.71 0.91 2.62
C THR A 84 -2.75 0.64 1.45
N SER A 85 -2.87 -0.51 0.78
CA SER A 85 -2.05 -0.84 -0.40
C SER A 85 -2.19 0.22 -1.49
N LEU A 86 -3.42 0.62 -1.82
CA LEU A 86 -3.67 1.65 -2.82
C LEU A 86 -3.11 3.02 -2.42
N ALA A 87 -3.17 3.37 -1.14
CA ALA A 87 -2.59 4.62 -0.64
C ALA A 87 -1.06 4.63 -0.82
N ASP A 88 -0.40 3.52 -0.53
CA ASP A 88 1.05 3.35 -0.70
C ASP A 88 1.46 3.36 -2.18
N GLU A 89 0.68 2.73 -3.06
CA GLU A 89 0.89 2.78 -4.52
C GLU A 89 0.79 4.22 -5.05
N VAL A 90 -0.27 4.95 -4.66
CA VAL A 90 -0.45 6.36 -5.04
C VAL A 90 0.73 7.21 -4.56
N ARG A 91 1.18 7.01 -3.32
CA ARG A 91 2.35 7.72 -2.78
C ARG A 91 3.60 7.41 -3.61
N THR A 92 3.86 6.14 -3.89
CA THR A 92 5.01 5.70 -4.68
C THR A 92 5.03 6.33 -6.07
N VAL A 93 3.87 6.37 -6.75
CA VAL A 93 3.73 7.01 -8.06
C VAL A 93 3.99 8.53 -7.98
N ARG A 94 3.47 9.21 -6.95
CA ARG A 94 3.72 10.65 -6.72
C ARG A 94 5.20 10.94 -6.50
N ASP A 95 5.86 10.15 -5.65
CA ASP A 95 7.29 10.32 -5.35
C ASP A 95 8.15 10.07 -6.59
N ARG A 96 7.80 9.07 -7.41
CA ARG A 96 8.46 8.83 -8.70
C ARG A 96 8.26 10.00 -9.66
N LYS A 97 7.03 10.50 -9.81
CA LYS A 97 6.74 11.68 -10.65
C LYS A 97 7.56 12.88 -10.21
N GLN A 98 7.65 13.16 -8.91
CA GLN A 98 8.40 14.30 -8.40
C GLN A 98 9.90 14.17 -8.67
N ARG A 99 10.48 12.97 -8.53
CA ARG A 99 11.88 12.71 -8.90
C ARG A 99 12.14 12.98 -10.38
N THR A 100 11.32 12.43 -11.28
CA THR A 100 11.45 12.65 -12.72
C THR A 100 11.30 14.13 -13.10
N LEU A 101 10.41 14.88 -12.43
CA LEU A 101 10.28 16.32 -12.67
C LEU A 101 11.53 17.11 -12.25
N ARG A 102 12.17 16.74 -11.14
CA ARG A 102 13.43 17.35 -10.70
C ARG A 102 14.58 17.04 -11.67
N GLU A 103 14.68 15.78 -12.11
CA GLU A 103 15.66 15.37 -13.12
C GLU A 103 15.47 16.13 -14.44
N ARG A 104 14.22 16.25 -14.90
CA ARG A 104 13.90 17.05 -16.09
C ARG A 104 14.35 18.51 -15.94
N ALA A 105 14.07 19.13 -14.80
CA ALA A 105 14.47 20.52 -14.54
C ALA A 105 16.00 20.68 -14.53
N ALA A 106 16.72 19.73 -13.92
CA ALA A 106 18.19 19.72 -13.93
C ALA A 106 18.75 19.58 -15.36
N LEU A 107 18.22 18.65 -16.15
CA LEU A 107 18.64 18.46 -17.55
C LEU A 107 18.36 19.68 -18.41
N LEU A 108 17.24 20.38 -18.20
CA LEU A 108 16.95 21.63 -18.90
C LEU A 108 17.95 22.74 -18.53
N ALA A 109 18.31 22.86 -17.26
CA ALA A 109 19.32 23.81 -16.81
C ALA A 109 20.71 23.49 -17.36
N ASP A 110 21.11 22.22 -17.37
CA ASP A 110 22.36 21.76 -17.97
C ASP A 110 22.40 22.04 -19.47
N ARG A 111 21.32 21.72 -20.19
CA ARG A 111 21.17 22.01 -21.62
C ARG A 111 21.35 23.49 -21.89
N GLN A 112 20.74 24.36 -21.09
CA GLN A 112 20.88 25.81 -21.23
C GLN A 112 22.32 26.28 -20.99
N ARG A 113 22.97 25.77 -19.94
CA ARG A 113 24.38 26.09 -19.65
C ARG A 113 25.32 25.67 -20.79
N LEU A 114 25.11 24.48 -21.36
CA LEU A 114 25.92 24.00 -22.49
C LEU A 114 25.71 24.87 -23.74
N LYS A 115 24.45 25.24 -24.00
CA LYS A 115 24.07 26.17 -25.07
C LYS A 115 24.81 27.50 -24.97
N GLU A 116 24.84 28.11 -23.79
CA GLU A 116 25.54 29.39 -23.54
C GLU A 116 27.07 29.26 -23.67
N ARG A 117 27.65 28.18 -23.15
CA ARG A 117 29.09 27.89 -23.31
C ARG A 117 29.47 27.72 -24.78
N PHE A 118 28.68 26.97 -25.53
CA PHE A 118 28.90 26.77 -26.96
C PHE A 118 28.83 28.10 -27.73
N ALA A 119 27.81 28.92 -27.49
CA ALA A 119 27.67 30.23 -28.13
C ALA A 119 28.85 31.17 -27.82
N THR A 120 29.41 31.08 -26.62
CA THR A 120 30.59 31.85 -26.21
C THR A 120 31.85 31.38 -26.96
N LEU A 121 32.09 30.07 -27.01
CA LEU A 121 33.21 29.49 -27.74
C LEU A 121 33.13 29.77 -29.24
N TYR A 122 31.93 29.63 -29.82
CA TYR A 122 31.68 29.95 -31.23
C TYR A 122 32.08 31.39 -31.53
N ARG A 123 31.57 32.37 -30.78
CA ARG A 123 31.96 33.78 -30.95
C ARG A 123 33.47 33.97 -30.85
N HIS A 124 34.13 33.36 -29.86
CA HIS A 124 35.57 33.52 -29.66
C HIS A 124 36.40 32.96 -30.82
N VAL A 125 36.08 31.76 -31.31
CA VAL A 125 36.80 31.13 -32.44
C VAL A 125 36.70 31.97 -33.70
N PHE A 126 35.52 32.52 -34.01
CA PHE A 126 35.30 33.32 -35.21
C PHE A 126 35.75 34.79 -35.07
N GLN A 127 35.94 35.30 -33.85
CA GLN A 127 36.56 36.61 -33.61
C GLN A 127 38.09 36.58 -33.71
N VAL A 128 38.73 35.48 -33.29
CA VAL A 128 40.21 35.36 -33.26
C VAL A 128 40.79 34.92 -34.61
N ARG A 129 40.00 34.27 -35.48
CA ARG A 129 40.40 33.91 -36.85
C ARG A 129 39.39 34.42 -37.89
N PRO A 130 39.48 35.70 -38.30
CA PRO A 130 38.68 36.24 -39.40
C PRO A 130 38.92 35.52 -40.73
N ALA A 131 40.09 34.89 -40.91
CA ALA A 131 40.45 34.14 -42.12
C ALA A 131 39.71 32.79 -42.27
N LEU A 132 38.96 32.32 -41.25
CA LEU A 132 38.05 31.16 -41.36
C LEU A 132 36.64 31.56 -41.81
N GLN A 133 36.44 32.82 -42.21
CA GLN A 133 35.19 33.27 -42.79
C GLN A 133 34.98 32.58 -44.15
N ALA A 134 34.33 31.42 -44.12
CA ALA A 134 33.86 30.74 -45.32
C ALA A 134 33.03 31.74 -46.15
N PRO A 135 33.11 31.66 -47.50
CA PRO A 135 32.39 32.58 -48.38
C PRO A 135 30.90 32.51 -48.05
N LYS A 136 30.22 33.66 -48.20
CA LYS A 136 28.78 33.83 -48.04
C LYS A 136 28.04 32.71 -48.78
N HIS A 137 27.74 31.61 -48.10
CA HIS A 137 26.93 30.54 -48.64
C HIS A 137 25.49 30.82 -48.25
N ASP A 138 24.66 30.92 -49.28
CA ASP A 138 23.23 31.17 -49.24
C ASP A 138 22.50 30.31 -48.21
N LYS A 139 21.66 31.00 -47.43
CA LYS A 139 20.41 30.53 -46.81
C LYS A 139 20.44 29.14 -46.16
N LEU A 140 20.85 29.05 -44.88
CA LEU A 140 20.03 28.33 -43.88
C LEU A 140 20.40 28.54 -42.39
N TYR A 141 21.44 29.30 -42.03
CA TYR A 141 21.74 29.52 -40.61
C TYR A 141 22.22 30.94 -40.35
N SER A 142 21.28 31.89 -40.33
CA SER A 142 21.50 33.21 -39.73
C SER A 142 21.72 33.07 -38.22
N TYR A 143 22.38 34.04 -37.58
CA TYR A 143 22.51 34.11 -36.11
C TYR A 143 21.14 33.97 -35.42
N ASN A 144 20.08 34.44 -36.09
CA ASN A 144 18.68 34.29 -35.66
C ASN A 144 18.13 32.86 -35.83
N ASP A 145 18.52 32.13 -36.88
CA ASP A 145 18.14 30.71 -37.06
C ASP A 145 18.89 29.81 -36.05
N PHE A 146 20.12 30.19 -35.68
CA PHE A 146 20.90 29.51 -34.64
C PHE A 146 20.32 29.76 -33.24
N LEU A 147 19.89 31.00 -32.96
CA LEU A 147 19.10 31.34 -31.77
C LEU A 147 17.74 30.62 -31.75
N PHE A 148 17.09 30.47 -32.90
CA PHE A 148 15.83 29.73 -33.07
C PHE A 148 16.03 28.22 -32.84
N ALA A 149 17.11 27.63 -33.36
CA ALA A 149 17.50 26.24 -33.09
C ALA A 149 17.90 26.02 -31.61
N LEU A 150 18.50 27.01 -30.96
CA LEU A 150 18.73 27.01 -29.52
C LEU A 150 17.45 27.24 -28.69
N ALA A 151 16.39 27.83 -29.24
CA ALA A 151 15.11 28.02 -28.55
C ALA A 151 14.18 26.80 -28.67
N CYS A 152 14.28 26.04 -29.77
CA CYS A 152 13.39 24.90 -30.08
C CYS A 152 13.82 23.53 -29.52
N PHE A 153 15.05 23.38 -29.03
CA PHE A 153 15.47 22.22 -28.22
C PHE A 153 15.46 22.55 -26.75
#